data_AF-A0A2A5NV98-F1
#
_entry.id   AF-A0A2A5NV98-F1
#
_cell.length_a   1.000
_cell.length_b   1.000
_cell.length_c   1.000
_cell.angle_alpha   90.00
_cell.angle_beta   90.00
_cell.angle_gamma   90.00
#
_symmetry.space_group_name_H-M   'P 1'
#
loop_
_entity.id
_entity.type
_entity.pdbx_description
1 polymer ?
#
loop_
_entity_poly.entity_id
_entity_poly.type
_entity_poly.pdbx_seq_one_letter_code
_entity_poly.pdbx_strand_id
1 'polypeptide(L)'
;MEFAVVLPAVALVLTVLVAAVVLVDRRGALQVAAATASRAAGRGDAAAAAAVIAGLGPGATASYRHTDGMVCVDVQRRPGGPFAAVPLRATGCAAEDGR
;
A
#
# COMPACT_ATOMS: atom_id res chain seq x y z
N MET A 1 41.50 -14.20 5.66
CA MET A 1 40.23 -14.80 5.17
C MET A 1 39.00 -14.20 5.85
N GLU A 2 39.14 -13.58 7.01
CA GLU A 2 38.01 -13.06 7.80
C GLU A 2 37.32 -11.86 7.13
N PHE A 3 38.09 -10.91 6.58
CA PHE A 3 37.55 -9.76 5.83
C PHE A 3 36.77 -10.14 4.56
N ALA A 4 37.11 -11.28 3.95
CA ALA A 4 36.41 -11.76 2.76
C ALA A 4 34.95 -12.16 3.05
N VAL A 5 34.64 -12.47 4.31
CA VAL A 5 33.29 -12.82 4.77
C VAL A 5 32.61 -11.64 5.45
N VAL A 6 33.36 -10.80 6.18
CA VAL A 6 32.80 -9.64 6.88
C VAL A 6 32.21 -8.63 5.90
N LEU A 7 32.91 -8.29 4.82
CA LEU A 7 32.42 -7.30 3.84
C LEU A 7 31.08 -7.72 3.19
N PRO A 8 30.94 -8.94 2.63
CA PRO A 8 29.65 -9.36 2.06
C PRO A 8 28.56 -9.53 3.12
N ALA A 9 28.89 -9.96 4.34
CA ALA A 9 27.92 -10.04 5.43
C ALA A 9 27.35 -8.66 5.78
N VAL A 10 28.21 -7.65 5.93
CA VAL A 10 27.79 -6.27 6.19
C VAL A 10 26.96 -5.72 5.02
N ALA A 11 27.38 -5.96 3.78
CA ALA A 11 26.61 -5.56 2.60
C ALA A 11 25.21 -6.20 2.57
N LEU A 12 25.10 -7.47 2.93
CA LEU A 12 23.83 -8.17 3.02
C LEU A 12 22.92 -7.60 4.12
N VAL A 13 23.47 -7.29 5.29
CA VAL A 13 22.71 -6.62 6.36
C VAL A 13 22.19 -5.27 5.89
N LEU A 14 23.04 -4.44 5.27
CA LEU A 14 22.62 -3.12 4.78
C LEU A 14 21.55 -3.23 3.69
N THR A 15 21.67 -4.16 2.76
CA THR A 15 20.65 -4.36 1.71
C THR A 15 19.32 -4.81 2.29
N VAL A 16 19.31 -5.69 3.30
CA VAL A 16 18.11 -6.11 4.01
C VAL A 16 17.46 -4.92 4.75
N LEU A 17 18.26 -4.08 5.42
CA LEU A 17 17.74 -2.89 6.10
C LEU A 17 17.12 -1.89 5.13
N VAL A 18 17.79 -1.61 4.01
CA VAL A 18 17.25 -0.71 2.97
C VAL A 18 15.97 -1.30 2.36
N ALA A 19 15.95 -2.60 2.06
CA ALA A 19 14.77 -3.30 1.57
C ALA A 19 13.59 -3.17 2.55
N ALA A 20 13.84 -3.31 3.85
CA ALA A 20 12.82 -3.17 4.88
C ALA A 20 12.23 -1.75 4.90
N VAL A 21 13.08 -0.71 4.87
CA VAL A 21 12.62 0.70 4.83
C VAL A 21 11.78 0.97 3.59
N VAL A 22 12.23 0.53 2.41
CA VAL A 22 11.47 0.67 1.16
C VAL A 22 10.11 -0.04 1.26
N LEU A 23 10.06 -1.23 1.87
CA LEU A 23 8.81 -1.96 2.03
C LEU A 23 7.82 -1.21 2.95
N VAL A 24 8.32 -0.64 4.04
CA VAL A 24 7.51 0.16 4.98
C VAL A 24 6.99 1.42 4.28
N ASP A 25 7.82 2.13 3.53
CA ASP A 25 7.42 3.31 2.75
C ASP A 25 6.30 2.97 1.75
N ARG A 26 6.44 1.87 1.01
CA ARG A 26 5.41 1.38 0.07
C ARG A 26 4.10 1.03 0.77
N ARG A 27 4.17 0.43 1.97
CA ARG A 27 2.97 0.17 2.78
C ARG A 27 2.32 1.47 3.28
N GLY A 28 3.12 2.44 3.70
CA GLY A 28 2.64 3.77 4.10
C GLY A 28 1.91 4.47 2.95
N ALA A 29 2.49 4.48 1.76
CA ALA A 29 1.86 5.07 0.57
C ALA A 29 0.51 4.39 0.24
N LEU A 30 0.42 3.06 0.36
CA LEU A 30 -0.84 2.32 0.16
C LEU A 30 -1.89 2.67 1.23
N GLN A 31 -1.48 2.85 2.49
CA GLN A 31 -2.36 3.26 3.58
C GLN A 31 -2.92 4.67 3.34
N VAL A 32 -2.08 5.61 2.91
CA VAL A 32 -2.52 6.96 2.55
C VAL A 32 -3.50 6.90 1.37
N ALA A 33 -3.22 6.11 0.34
CA ALA A 33 -4.11 5.93 -0.80
C ALA A 33 -5.47 5.30 -0.41
N ALA A 34 -5.47 4.30 0.47
CA ALA A 34 -6.71 3.70 0.96
C ALA A 34 -7.56 4.72 1.75
N ALA A 35 -6.92 5.54 2.59
CA ALA A 35 -7.59 6.60 3.35
C ALA A 35 -8.10 7.75 2.47
N THR A 36 -7.39 8.13 1.41
CA THR A 36 -7.88 9.16 0.48
C THR A 36 -9.00 8.63 -0.40
N ALA A 37 -8.90 7.38 -0.86
CA ALA A 37 -9.96 6.72 -1.62
C ALA A 37 -11.24 6.53 -0.78
N SER A 38 -11.12 6.15 0.51
CA SER A 38 -12.29 6.03 1.39
C SER A 38 -12.97 7.37 1.63
N ARG A 39 -12.21 8.46 1.84
CA ARG A 39 -12.77 9.81 1.97
C ARG A 39 -13.44 10.30 0.67
N ALA A 40 -12.87 9.99 -0.49
CA ALA A 40 -13.47 10.33 -1.78
C ALA A 40 -14.78 9.54 -2.00
N ALA A 41 -14.75 8.23 -1.74
CA ALA A 41 -15.94 7.38 -1.80
C ALA A 41 -17.01 7.81 -0.80
N GLY A 42 -16.60 8.26 0.39
CA GLY A 42 -17.52 8.73 1.44
C GLY A 42 -18.29 9.98 1.03
N ARG A 43 -17.71 10.83 0.17
CA ARG A 43 -18.40 11.98 -0.44
C ARG A 43 -19.22 11.62 -1.69
N GLY A 44 -19.30 10.33 -2.04
CA GLY A 44 -19.91 9.88 -3.29
C GLY A 44 -19.08 10.14 -4.56
N ASP A 45 -17.82 10.56 -4.42
CA ASP A 45 -16.93 10.83 -5.56
C ASP A 45 -16.16 9.56 -5.97
N ALA A 46 -16.86 8.68 -6.68
CA ALA A 46 -16.31 7.43 -7.17
C ALA A 46 -15.19 7.65 -8.23
N ALA A 47 -15.25 8.75 -8.98
CA ALA A 47 -14.25 9.08 -9.99
C ALA A 47 -12.91 9.47 -9.34
N ALA A 48 -12.94 10.32 -8.30
CA ALA A 48 -11.73 10.65 -7.55
C ALA A 48 -11.17 9.41 -6.82
N ALA A 49 -12.02 8.57 -6.25
CA ALA A 49 -11.58 7.31 -5.64
C ALA A 49 -10.89 6.40 -6.67
N ALA A 50 -11.46 6.23 -7.86
CA ALA A 50 -10.87 5.43 -8.94
C ALA A 50 -9.53 6.02 -9.44
N ALA A 51 -9.43 7.36 -9.54
CA ALA A 51 -8.19 8.04 -9.94
C ALA A 51 -7.05 7.80 -8.93
N VAL A 52 -7.33 7.80 -7.63
CA VAL A 52 -6.35 7.46 -6.59
C VAL A 52 -5.82 6.03 -6.77
N ILE A 53 -6.71 5.06 -7.01
CA ILE A 53 -6.32 3.66 -7.22
C ILE A 53 -5.52 3.50 -8.52
N ALA A 54 -5.92 4.17 -9.60
CA ALA A 54 -5.19 4.16 -10.86
C ALA A 54 -3.77 4.73 -10.72
N GLY A 55 -3.59 5.75 -9.87
CA GLY A 55 -2.28 6.34 -9.56
C GLY A 55 -1.29 5.39 -8.88
N LEU A 56 -1.74 4.28 -8.28
CA LEU A 56 -0.87 3.25 -7.70
C LEU A 56 -0.15 2.39 -8.75
N GLY A 57 -0.58 2.51 -10.01
CA GLY A 57 0.00 1.80 -11.15
C GLY A 57 -0.54 0.38 -11.35
N PRO A 58 0.02 -0.36 -12.32
CA PRO A 58 -0.50 -1.67 -12.72
C PRO A 58 -0.44 -2.69 -11.58
N GLY A 59 -1.45 -3.57 -11.52
CA GLY A 59 -1.56 -4.63 -10.51
C GLY A 59 -2.11 -4.17 -9.16
N ALA A 60 -2.54 -2.91 -9.04
CA ALA A 60 -3.33 -2.44 -7.91
C ALA A 60 -4.81 -2.79 -8.12
N THR A 61 -5.44 -3.33 -7.08
CA THR A 61 -6.88 -3.60 -7.03
C THR A 61 -7.46 -2.98 -5.77
N ALA A 62 -8.72 -2.58 -5.84
CA ALA A 62 -9.44 -2.04 -4.69
C ALA A 62 -10.80 -2.73 -4.57
N SER A 63 -11.22 -3.02 -3.34
CA SER A 63 -12.58 -3.45 -3.02
C SER A 63 -13.19 -2.49 -2.02
N TYR A 64 -14.43 -2.09 -2.29
CA TYR A 64 -15.20 -1.17 -1.46
C TYR A 64 -16.19 -1.96 -0.62
N ARG A 65 -16.29 -1.61 0.65
CA ARG A 65 -17.18 -2.24 1.63
C ARG A 65 -17.94 -1.14 2.36
N HIS A 66 -19.25 -1.15 2.27
CA HIS A 66 -20.11 -0.20 2.96
C HIS A 66 -20.69 -0.89 4.19
N THR A 67 -20.52 -0.31 5.37
CA THR A 67 -20.97 -0.90 6.65
C THR A 67 -21.28 0.22 7.63
N ASP A 68 -22.50 0.25 8.16
CA ASP A 68 -22.93 1.14 9.25
C ASP A 68 -22.58 2.63 9.06
N GLY A 69 -22.83 3.17 7.87
CA GLY A 69 -22.51 4.58 7.55
C GLY A 69 -21.01 4.84 7.34
N MET A 70 -20.20 3.80 7.21
CA MET A 70 -18.81 3.88 6.80
C MET A 70 -18.59 3.23 5.44
N VAL A 71 -17.67 3.80 4.67
CA VAL A 71 -17.08 3.18 3.49
C VAL A 71 -15.63 2.82 3.78
N CYS A 72 -15.35 1.53 3.73
CA CYS A 72 -14.02 0.96 3.84
C CYS A 72 -13.52 0.57 2.45
N VAL A 73 -12.29 0.97 2.16
CA VAL A 73 -11.59 0.65 0.92
C VAL A 73 -10.40 -0.23 1.25
N ASP A 74 -10.45 -1.45 0.76
CA ASP A 74 -9.36 -2.42 0.83
C ASP A 74 -8.56 -2.35 -0.47
N VAL A 75 -7.36 -1.80 -0.40
CA VAL A 75 -6.43 -1.69 -1.52
C VAL A 75 -5.40 -2.80 -1.42
N GLN A 76 -5.20 -3.50 -2.53
CA GLN A 76 -4.19 -4.54 -2.64
C GLN A 76 -3.30 -4.25 -3.84
N ARG A 77 -2.02 -4.53 -3.69
CA ARG A 77 -1.07 -4.45 -4.78
C ARG A 77 -0.08 -5.59 -4.71
N ARG A 78 0.17 -6.22 -5.85
CA ARG A 78 1.30 -7.14 -6.02
C ARG A 78 2.46 -6.34 -6.59
N PRO A 79 3.50 -6.05 -5.81
CA PRO A 79 4.70 -5.40 -6.34
C PRO A 79 5.37 -6.32 -7.37
N GLY A 80 6.09 -5.74 -8.35
CA GLY A 80 6.94 -6.51 -9.26
C GLY A 80 8.33 -6.78 -8.66
N GLY A 81 9.13 -7.59 -9.36
CA GLY A 81 10.54 -7.81 -9.03
C GLY A 81 10.77 -8.68 -7.79
N PRO A 82 11.85 -8.45 -7.01
CA PRO A 82 12.28 -9.36 -5.93
C PRO A 82 11.28 -9.49 -4.78
N PHE A 83 10.26 -8.63 -4.72
CA PHE A 83 9.22 -8.65 -3.69
C PHE A 83 7.87 -9.16 -4.21
N ALA A 84 7.80 -9.76 -5.40
CA ALA A 84 6.54 -10.20 -6.01
C ALA A 84 5.74 -11.20 -5.17
N ALA A 85 6.42 -11.95 -4.30
CA ALA A 85 5.78 -12.88 -3.36
C ALA A 85 5.16 -12.21 -2.12
N VAL A 86 5.41 -10.92 -1.87
CA VAL A 86 4.93 -10.20 -0.69
C VAL A 86 3.68 -9.38 -1.07
N PRO A 87 2.46 -9.88 -0.82
CA PRO A 87 1.26 -9.11 -1.09
C PRO A 87 1.21 -7.89 -0.18
N LEU A 88 1.04 -6.71 -0.77
CA LEU A 88 0.83 -5.48 -0.03
C LEU A 88 -0.67 -5.22 0.04
N ARG A 89 -1.19 -5.06 1.26
CA ARG A 89 -2.60 -4.76 1.51
C ARG A 89 -2.69 -3.60 2.49
N ALA A 90 -3.64 -2.72 2.24
CA ALA A 90 -3.98 -1.60 3.10
C ALA A 90 -5.49 -1.41 3.11
N THR A 91 -6.03 -1.02 4.26
CA THR A 91 -7.46 -0.81 4.44
C THR A 91 -7.64 0.57 5.05
N GLY A 92 -8.51 1.39 4.47
CA GLY A 92 -8.87 2.70 5.00
C GLY A 92 -10.38 2.82 5.08
N CYS A 93 -10.91 3.27 6.21
CA CYS A 93 -12.34 3.52 6.39
C CYS A 93 -12.59 5.00 6.62
N ALA A 94 -13.69 5.51 6.07
CA ALA A 94 -14.18 6.86 6.30
C ALA A 94 -15.70 6.83 6.46
N ALA A 95 -16.26 7.81 7.16
CA ALA A 95 -17.71 8.00 7.21
C ALA A 95 -18.26 8.32 5.81
N GLU A 96 -19.45 7.81 5.51
CA GLU A 96 -20.24 8.24 4.36
C GLU A 96 -20.88 9.59 4.71
N ASP A 97 -20.51 10.63 3.97
CA ASP A 97 -20.99 12.00 4.17
C ASP A 97 -22.44 12.09 3.71
N GLY A 98 -23.39 11.74 4.59
CA GLY A 98 -24.82 11.80 4.28
C GLY A 98 -25.75 10.79 4.98
N ARG A 99 -25.25 9.98 5.93
CA ARG A 99 -26.10 9.13 6.80
C ARG A 99 -25.65 9.18 8.26
#